data_AF-A0AAE0KX03-F1
#
_entry.id   AF-A0AAE0KX03-F1
#
_cell.length_a   1.000
_cell.length_b   1.000
_cell.length_c   1.000
_cell.angle_alpha   90.00
_cell.angle_beta   90.00
_cell.angle_gamma   90.00
#
_symmetry.space_group_name_H-M   'P 1'
#
loop_
_entity.id
_entity.type
_entity.pdbx_description
1 polymer ?
#
loop_
_entity_poly.entity_id
_entity_poly.type
_entity_poly.pdbx_seq_one_letter_code
_entity_poly.pdbx_strand_id
1 'polypeptide(L)'
;DTFIDVEDFTADGEIVRIPLDRVKGPIGCAQALYKRSQKLRRAAEAVAPLLEAAEAELVYLQSVEVALEQAGDQDGVMGLRVLEDVRDELIQGKFMKAPLSQRQQGQLTKGGKGKISGKGKKGKKPQKKKQRQQKGGPDKATELTGIRRFGAPSGKVVLVGRNNKGNDHLTHKLASTHDLWFHVRGSPGSHALLRLDAGQDVEDEDIQFVADLAAYYSKLRNTTNAPVDYVSAKEVRRARGGHLGMVTFQPGTEKTTYGRPQDSVAATIERDV
;
A
#
# COMPACT_ATOMS: atom_id res chain seq x y z
N ASP A 1 -23.87 38.04 31.50
CA ASP A 1 -23.37 36.67 31.72
C ASP A 1 -22.74 36.52 33.10
N THR A 2 -23.09 35.45 33.82
CA THR A 2 -22.47 35.14 35.11
C THR A 2 -21.22 34.31 34.84
N PHE A 3 -20.13 34.59 35.53
CA PHE A 3 -18.87 33.85 35.44
C PHE A 3 -18.40 33.46 36.84
N ILE A 4 -17.57 32.43 36.92
CA ILE A 4 -16.83 32.07 38.12
C ILE A 4 -15.36 31.94 37.77
N ASP A 5 -14.52 32.56 38.58
CA ASP A 5 -13.07 32.47 38.48
C ASP A 5 -12.64 31.36 39.44
N VAL A 6 -11.96 30.34 38.92
CA VAL A 6 -11.49 29.18 39.68
C VAL A 6 -10.02 28.93 39.37
N GLU A 7 -9.29 28.43 40.36
CA GLU A 7 -7.89 28.04 40.19
C GLU A 7 -7.78 26.72 39.42
N ASP A 8 -6.92 26.68 38.41
CA ASP A 8 -6.58 25.46 37.69
C ASP A 8 -5.46 24.70 38.42
N PHE A 9 -5.85 23.62 39.09
CA PHE A 9 -4.95 22.73 39.80
C PHE A 9 -4.04 21.89 38.88
N THR A 10 -4.20 21.99 37.55
CA THR A 10 -3.37 21.31 36.54
C THR A 10 -2.38 22.23 35.82
N ALA A 11 -2.51 23.55 35.97
CA ALA A 11 -1.69 24.57 35.33
C ALA A 11 -1.13 25.55 36.37
N ASP A 12 -0.46 25.02 37.40
CA ASP A 12 0.27 25.78 38.43
C ASP A 12 -0.51 26.94 39.08
N GLY A 13 -1.83 26.77 39.25
CA GLY A 13 -2.68 27.73 39.95
C GLY A 13 -3.16 28.91 39.10
N GLU A 14 -3.06 28.84 37.76
CA GLU A 14 -3.64 29.86 36.89
C GLU A 14 -5.16 29.98 37.10
N ILE A 15 -5.66 31.23 37.16
CA ILE A 15 -7.08 31.49 37.32
C ILE A 15 -7.79 31.33 35.97
N VAL A 16 -8.70 30.35 35.92
CA VAL A 16 -9.55 30.09 34.76
C VAL A 16 -10.95 30.61 35.02
N ARG A 17 -11.45 31.42 34.07
CA ARG A 17 -12.79 32.01 34.10
C ARG A 17 -13.80 31.15 33.36
N ILE A 18 -14.78 30.60 34.08
CA ILE A 18 -15.79 29.68 33.53
C ILE A 18 -17.16 30.39 33.43
N PRO A 19 -17.84 30.37 32.26
CA PRO A 19 -19.19 30.92 32.12
C PRO A 19 -20.22 30.04 32.83
N LEU A 20 -21.14 30.69 33.56
CA LEU A 20 -22.24 30.06 34.28
C LEU A 20 -23.59 30.43 33.65
N ASP A 21 -24.36 29.39 33.35
CA ASP A 21 -25.76 29.49 32.95
C ASP A 21 -26.63 29.61 34.21
N ARG A 22 -27.31 30.76 34.36
CA ARG A 22 -28.18 31.06 35.52
C ARG A 22 -29.35 30.08 35.64
N VAL A 23 -29.79 29.48 34.55
CA VAL A 23 -30.93 28.54 34.53
C VAL A 23 -30.52 27.17 35.08
N LYS A 24 -29.29 26.74 34.83
CA LYS A 24 -28.79 25.40 35.22
C LYS A 24 -28.08 25.38 36.56
N GLY A 25 -27.64 26.54 37.04
CA GLY A 25 -26.83 26.67 38.24
C GLY A 25 -25.42 26.06 38.12
N PRO A 26 -24.55 26.23 39.13
CA PRO A 26 -23.15 25.80 39.06
C PRO A 26 -22.96 24.30 38.86
N ILE A 27 -23.72 23.47 39.58
CA ILE A 27 -23.65 22.00 39.50
C ILE A 27 -24.10 21.53 38.11
N GLY A 28 -25.19 22.10 37.56
CA GLY A 28 -25.68 21.76 36.22
C GLY A 28 -24.70 22.17 35.12
N CYS A 29 -24.02 23.32 35.27
CA CYS A 29 -22.96 23.74 34.37
C CYS A 29 -21.77 22.77 34.40
N ALA A 30 -21.32 22.37 35.59
CA ALA A 30 -20.25 21.39 35.76
C ALA A 30 -20.62 20.04 35.11
N GLN A 31 -21.81 19.50 35.39
CA GLN A 31 -22.29 18.27 34.76
C GLN A 31 -22.35 18.36 33.23
N ALA A 32 -22.75 19.51 32.68
CA ALA A 32 -22.78 19.74 31.24
C ALA A 32 -21.37 19.73 30.64
N LEU A 33 -20.39 20.34 31.31
CA LEU A 33 -18.98 20.29 30.90
C LEU A 33 -18.43 18.85 30.94
N TYR A 34 -18.72 18.08 31.99
CA TYR A 34 -18.36 16.65 32.05
C TYR A 34 -19.01 15.83 30.93
N LYS A 35 -20.30 16.05 30.63
CA LYS A 35 -20.98 15.39 29.52
C LYS A 35 -20.35 15.75 28.17
N ARG A 36 -19.99 17.03 27.98
CA ARG A 36 -19.31 17.50 26.77
C ARG A 36 -17.92 16.86 26.63
N SER A 37 -17.11 16.85 27.69
CA SER A 37 -15.77 16.25 27.66
C SER A 37 -15.85 14.75 27.39
N GLN A 38 -16.77 14.03 28.03
CA GLN A 38 -16.99 12.60 27.73
C GLN A 38 -17.44 12.37 26.29
N LYS A 39 -18.33 13.20 25.73
CA LYS A 39 -18.75 13.10 24.33
C LYS A 39 -17.58 13.35 23.38
N LEU A 40 -16.77 14.39 23.63
CA LEU A 40 -15.58 14.69 22.83
C LEU A 40 -14.55 13.57 22.92
N ARG A 41 -14.32 13.02 24.12
CA ARG A 41 -13.43 11.88 24.32
C ARG A 41 -13.90 10.64 23.55
N ARG A 42 -15.18 10.27 23.66
CA ARG A 42 -15.76 9.16 22.88
C ARG A 42 -15.66 9.40 21.39
N ALA A 43 -15.88 10.63 20.93
CA ALA A 43 -15.74 10.99 19.53
C ALA A 43 -14.28 10.85 19.07
N ALA A 44 -13.31 11.33 19.86
CA ALA A 44 -11.89 11.20 19.57
C ALA A 44 -11.46 9.72 19.51
N GLU A 45 -11.89 8.91 20.49
CA GLU A 45 -11.65 7.46 20.53
C GLU A 45 -12.27 6.73 19.32
N ALA A 46 -13.43 7.19 18.82
CA ALA A 46 -14.08 6.60 17.65
C ALA A 46 -13.47 7.06 16.32
N VAL A 47 -12.96 8.30 16.24
CA VAL A 47 -12.37 8.87 15.02
C VAL A 47 -10.94 8.39 14.79
N ALA A 48 -10.16 8.16 15.86
CA ALA A 48 -8.77 7.70 15.76
C ALA A 48 -8.58 6.49 14.83
N PRO A 49 -9.32 5.37 14.95
CA PRO A 49 -9.16 4.23 14.04
C PRO A 49 -9.65 4.52 12.61
N LEU A 50 -10.59 5.46 12.42
CA LEU A 50 -11.03 5.87 11.08
C LEU A 50 -9.95 6.68 10.37
N LEU A 51 -9.26 7.55 11.11
CA LEU A 51 -8.14 8.32 10.58
C LEU A 51 -6.98 7.40 10.20
N GLU A 52 -6.62 6.45 11.07
CA GLU A 52 -5.57 5.47 10.79
C GLU A 52 -5.88 4.63 9.54
N ALA A 53 -7.14 4.19 9.38
CA ALA A 53 -7.56 3.47 8.18
C ALA A 53 -7.48 4.33 6.91
N ALA A 54 -7.87 5.61 6.98
CA ALA A 54 -7.79 6.53 5.86
C ALA A 54 -6.33 6.87 5.48
N GLU A 55 -5.46 7.03 6.47
CA GLU A 55 -4.02 7.24 6.26
C GLU A 55 -3.36 6.01 5.63
N ALA A 56 -3.71 4.80 6.09
CA ALA A 56 -3.23 3.58 5.46
C ALA A 56 -3.71 3.47 4.01
N GLU A 57 -4.99 3.75 3.73
CA GLU A 57 -5.53 3.76 2.36
C GLU A 57 -4.82 4.80 1.47
N LEU A 58 -4.50 5.99 2.01
CA LEU A 58 -3.71 7.00 1.30
C LEU A 58 -2.32 6.47 0.92
N VAL A 59 -1.62 5.83 1.86
CA VAL A 59 -0.30 5.23 1.60
C VAL A 59 -0.39 4.16 0.51
N TYR A 60 -1.44 3.34 0.53
CA TYR A 60 -1.69 2.34 -0.52
C TYR A 60 -1.89 2.99 -1.89
N LEU A 61 -2.76 4.01 -2.00
CA LEU A 61 -3.04 4.66 -3.28
C LEU A 61 -1.79 5.38 -3.82
N GLN A 62 -0.95 5.91 -2.96
CA GLN A 62 0.35 6.47 -3.36
C GLN A 62 1.33 5.39 -3.84
N SER A 63 1.28 4.16 -3.32
CA SER A 63 2.10 3.06 -3.86
C SER A 63 1.63 2.63 -5.25
N VAL A 64 0.32 2.68 -5.49
CA VAL A 64 -0.27 2.48 -6.82
C VAL A 64 0.17 3.59 -7.78
N GLU A 65 0.13 4.85 -7.36
CA GLU A 65 0.62 6.00 -8.13
C GLU A 65 2.08 5.79 -8.58
N VAL A 66 2.97 5.43 -7.66
CA VAL A 66 4.38 5.13 -7.98
C VAL A 66 4.51 3.99 -8.99
N ALA A 67 3.73 2.92 -8.86
CA ALA A 67 3.76 1.81 -9.82
C ALA A 67 3.28 2.22 -11.22
N LEU A 68 2.31 3.14 -11.31
CA LEU A 68 1.80 3.67 -12.57
C LEU A 68 2.82 4.57 -13.26
N GLU A 69 3.45 5.48 -12.52
CA GLU A 69 4.54 6.32 -13.03
C GLU A 69 5.66 5.45 -13.62
N GLN A 70 6.12 4.46 -12.85
CA GLN A 70 7.17 3.55 -13.30
C GLN A 70 6.77 2.67 -14.49
N ALA A 71 5.48 2.39 -14.68
CA ALA A 71 5.00 1.63 -15.83
C ALA A 71 5.05 2.45 -17.12
N GLY A 72 4.99 3.78 -17.03
CA GLY A 72 5.19 4.71 -18.14
C GLY A 72 6.62 4.68 -18.68
N ASP A 73 7.60 4.47 -17.79
CA ASP A 73 9.04 4.46 -18.11
C ASP A 73 9.51 3.10 -18.68
N GLN A 74 8.62 2.13 -18.91
CA GLN A 74 8.95 0.76 -19.37
C GLN A 74 8.73 0.57 -20.87
N ASP A 75 9.46 -0.38 -21.46
CA ASP A 75 9.13 -0.97 -22.76
C ASP A 75 7.64 -1.37 -22.82
N GLY A 76 6.95 -0.99 -23.90
CA GLY A 76 5.48 -1.02 -23.97
C GLY A 76 4.83 -2.37 -23.62
N VAL A 77 5.50 -3.50 -23.85
CA VAL A 77 4.98 -4.83 -23.49
C VAL A 77 5.05 -5.09 -21.98
N MET A 78 6.14 -4.69 -21.31
CA MET A 78 6.29 -4.86 -19.86
C MET A 78 5.46 -3.83 -19.10
N GLY A 79 5.44 -2.57 -19.56
CA GLY A 79 4.56 -1.54 -19.02
C GLY A 79 3.09 -1.97 -19.07
N LEU A 80 2.62 -2.50 -20.21
CA LEU A 80 1.24 -2.97 -20.35
C LEU A 80 0.90 -4.08 -19.35
N ARG A 81 1.79 -5.04 -19.13
CA ARG A 81 1.57 -6.11 -18.13
C ARG A 81 1.49 -5.58 -16.71
N VAL A 82 2.35 -4.62 -16.35
CA VAL A 82 2.30 -3.96 -15.03
C VAL A 82 0.96 -3.24 -14.85
N LEU A 83 0.49 -2.54 -15.87
CA LEU A 83 -0.82 -1.87 -15.86
C LEU A 83 -1.99 -2.85 -15.72
N GLU A 84 -1.91 -4.02 -16.37
CA GLU A 84 -2.91 -5.08 -16.20
C GLU A 84 -2.94 -5.62 -14.78
N ASP A 85 -1.78 -5.87 -14.18
CA ASP A 85 -1.66 -6.31 -12.79
C ASP A 85 -2.24 -5.27 -11.81
N VAL A 86 -1.89 -3.98 -11.99
CA VAL A 86 -2.40 -2.87 -11.17
C VAL A 86 -3.91 -2.73 -11.34
N ARG A 87 -4.43 -2.84 -12.57
CA ARG A 87 -5.87 -2.82 -12.83
C ARG A 87 -6.58 -3.96 -12.09
N ASP A 88 -6.07 -5.17 -12.20
CA ASP A 88 -6.67 -6.34 -11.58
C ASP A 88 -6.60 -6.27 -10.04
N GLU A 89 -5.55 -5.67 -9.50
CA GLU A 89 -5.41 -5.34 -8.07
C GLU A 89 -6.49 -4.34 -7.61
N LEU A 90 -6.66 -3.23 -8.34
CA LEU A 90 -7.65 -2.20 -8.01
C LEU A 90 -9.09 -2.72 -8.14
N ILE A 91 -9.36 -3.62 -9.09
CA ILE A 91 -10.66 -4.31 -9.18
C ILE A 91 -10.90 -5.21 -7.96
N GLN A 92 -9.89 -5.97 -7.53
CA GLN A 92 -9.98 -6.82 -6.34
C GLN A 92 -10.17 -6.00 -5.06
N GLY A 93 -9.47 -4.86 -4.95
CA GLY A 93 -9.63 -3.89 -3.88
C GLY A 93 -10.95 -3.12 -3.92
N LYS A 94 -11.79 -3.32 -4.96
CA LYS A 94 -13.07 -2.62 -5.21
C LYS A 94 -12.93 -1.12 -5.48
N PHE A 95 -11.74 -0.65 -5.81
CA PHE A 95 -11.47 0.70 -6.28
C PHE A 95 -11.94 0.90 -7.74
N MET A 96 -11.97 -0.19 -8.53
CA MET A 96 -12.48 -0.18 -9.90
C MET A 96 -13.51 -1.27 -10.14
N LYS A 97 -14.42 -1.03 -11.08
CA LYS A 97 -15.34 -2.06 -11.58
C LYS A 97 -14.64 -2.91 -12.64
N ALA A 98 -14.87 -4.21 -12.61
CA ALA A 98 -14.42 -5.08 -13.68
C ALA A 98 -15.03 -4.63 -15.02
N PRO A 99 -14.28 -4.69 -16.13
CA PRO A 99 -14.82 -4.40 -17.44
C PRO A 99 -16.03 -5.29 -17.70
N LEU A 100 -17.11 -4.70 -18.22
CA LEU A 100 -18.30 -5.45 -18.62
C LEU A 100 -17.87 -6.56 -19.58
N SER A 101 -18.30 -7.80 -19.33
CA SER A 101 -17.98 -8.90 -20.25
C SER A 101 -18.44 -8.54 -21.67
N GLN A 102 -17.72 -8.99 -22.71
CA GLN A 102 -18.10 -8.75 -24.12
C GLN A 102 -19.57 -9.09 -24.43
N ARG A 103 -20.17 -10.03 -23.69
CA ARG A 103 -21.61 -10.37 -23.79
C ARG A 103 -22.55 -9.26 -23.32
N GLN A 104 -22.15 -8.46 -22.35
CA GLN A 104 -22.93 -7.30 -21.87
C GLN A 104 -22.67 -6.05 -22.73
N GLN A 105 -21.44 -5.88 -23.24
CA GLN A 105 -21.14 -4.81 -24.22
C GLN A 105 -21.93 -4.97 -25.53
N GLY A 106 -22.11 -6.21 -26.02
CA GLY A 106 -22.93 -6.48 -27.21
C GLY A 106 -24.44 -6.27 -27.05
N GLN A 107 -24.94 -6.14 -25.81
CA GLN A 107 -26.36 -5.80 -25.55
C GLN A 107 -26.60 -4.29 -25.52
N LEU A 108 -25.57 -3.48 -25.24
CA LEU A 108 -25.68 -2.02 -25.23
C LEU A 108 -25.54 -1.40 -26.62
N THR A 109 -24.91 -2.10 -27.58
CA THR A 109 -24.78 -1.63 -28.97
C THR A 109 -25.95 -2.02 -29.88
N LYS A 110 -26.92 -2.81 -29.39
CA LYS A 110 -28.17 -3.12 -30.11
C LYS A 110 -29.33 -2.26 -29.61
N GLY A 111 -29.26 -0.96 -29.91
CA GLY A 111 -30.45 -0.12 -29.94
C GLY A 111 -31.35 -0.54 -31.10
N GLY A 112 -32.53 -1.09 -30.81
CA GLY A 112 -33.47 -1.48 -31.85
C GLY A 112 -34.71 -2.20 -31.34
N LYS A 113 -35.74 -1.42 -30.99
CA LYS A 113 -37.19 -1.72 -31.02
C LYS A 113 -37.68 -3.07 -30.47
N GLY A 114 -38.54 -3.02 -29.44
CA GLY A 114 -39.67 -3.96 -29.39
C GLY A 114 -40.15 -4.42 -28.02
N LYS A 115 -41.29 -3.85 -27.62
CA LYS A 115 -42.46 -4.45 -26.94
C LYS A 115 -42.32 -5.16 -25.59
N ILE A 116 -43.06 -4.56 -24.66
CA ILE A 116 -43.76 -5.14 -23.51
C ILE A 116 -44.64 -6.32 -23.95
N SER A 117 -44.55 -7.46 -23.25
CA SER A 117 -45.66 -8.31 -22.76
C SER A 117 -45.23 -9.77 -22.61
N GLY A 118 -45.76 -10.47 -21.59
CA GLY A 118 -45.75 -11.94 -21.56
C GLY A 118 -45.55 -12.57 -20.19
N LYS A 119 -46.66 -12.74 -19.46
CA LYS A 119 -46.76 -13.57 -18.25
C LYS A 119 -46.26 -15.01 -18.48
N GLY A 120 -45.53 -15.52 -17.48
CA GLY A 120 -45.70 -16.85 -16.90
C GLY A 120 -45.37 -18.09 -17.75
N LYS A 121 -44.27 -18.77 -17.40
CA LYS A 121 -44.21 -20.24 -17.37
C LYS A 121 -43.09 -20.74 -16.45
N LYS A 122 -43.48 -21.44 -15.38
CA LYS A 122 -42.59 -22.25 -14.54
C LYS A 122 -42.07 -23.43 -15.38
N GLY A 123 -40.76 -23.52 -15.55
CA GLY A 123 -40.09 -24.60 -16.29
C GLY A 123 -38.70 -24.87 -15.74
N LYS A 124 -38.56 -26.06 -15.16
CA LYS A 124 -37.37 -26.85 -14.77
C LYS A 124 -35.98 -26.20 -14.85
N LYS A 125 -35.27 -26.20 -13.71
CA LYS A 125 -33.83 -25.92 -13.57
C LYS A 125 -33.00 -26.84 -14.49
N PRO A 126 -32.11 -26.33 -15.34
CA PRO A 126 -31.09 -27.16 -15.97
C PRO A 126 -29.90 -27.35 -15.01
N GLN A 127 -29.49 -28.60 -14.84
CA GLN A 127 -28.30 -29.00 -14.10
C GLN A 127 -27.06 -28.38 -14.75
N LYS A 128 -26.32 -27.55 -14.01
CA LYS A 128 -25.00 -27.06 -14.40
C LYS A 128 -24.02 -28.24 -14.40
N LYS A 129 -23.70 -28.78 -15.58
CA LYS A 129 -22.49 -29.58 -15.79
C LYS A 129 -21.28 -28.70 -15.43
N LYS A 130 -20.62 -29.00 -14.31
CA LYS A 130 -19.30 -28.48 -13.97
C LYS A 130 -18.31 -29.04 -15.01
N GLN A 131 -18.09 -28.31 -16.10
CA GLN A 131 -16.87 -28.47 -16.88
C GLN A 131 -15.72 -28.08 -15.95
N ARG A 132 -14.90 -29.07 -15.57
CA ARG A 132 -13.58 -28.84 -14.97
C ARG A 132 -12.79 -28.03 -15.99
N GLN A 133 -12.73 -26.71 -15.81
CA GLN A 133 -11.68 -25.92 -16.44
C GLN A 133 -10.37 -26.46 -15.90
N GLN A 134 -9.60 -27.10 -16.78
CA GLN A 134 -8.19 -27.36 -16.55
C GLN A 134 -7.54 -25.99 -16.33
N LYS A 135 -7.28 -25.65 -15.06
CA LYS A 135 -6.36 -24.56 -14.74
C LYS A 135 -4.97 -25.06 -15.13
N GLY A 136 -4.52 -24.72 -16.34
CA GLY A 136 -3.09 -24.65 -16.61
C GLY A 136 -2.50 -23.72 -15.55
N GLY A 137 -1.51 -24.22 -14.79
CA GLY A 137 -0.81 -23.39 -13.81
C GLY A 137 -0.21 -22.16 -14.51
N PRO A 138 -0.06 -21.02 -13.82
CA PRO A 138 0.57 -19.86 -14.43
C PRO A 138 1.98 -20.25 -14.86
N ASP A 139 2.34 -19.87 -16.08
CA ASP A 139 3.70 -20.03 -16.59
C ASP A 139 4.65 -19.33 -15.61
N LYS A 140 5.75 -19.97 -15.21
CA LYS A 140 6.75 -19.35 -14.30
C LYS A 140 7.26 -18.00 -14.83
N ALA A 141 7.18 -17.79 -16.14
CA ALA A 141 7.50 -16.52 -16.80
C ALA A 141 6.50 -15.39 -16.49
N THR A 142 5.25 -15.70 -16.15
CA THR A 142 4.20 -14.71 -15.79
C THR A 142 4.32 -14.24 -14.34
N GLU A 143 4.90 -15.02 -13.43
CA GLU A 143 5.17 -14.56 -12.05
C GLU A 143 6.38 -13.62 -11.96
N LEU A 144 7.31 -13.68 -12.91
CA LEU A 144 8.51 -12.83 -12.95
C LEU A 144 8.30 -11.46 -13.61
N THR A 145 7.13 -11.21 -14.24
CA THR A 145 6.87 -9.93 -14.92
C THR A 145 6.79 -8.75 -13.97
N GLY A 146 6.38 -9.00 -12.72
CA GLY A 146 6.33 -7.98 -11.67
C GLY A 146 7.67 -7.68 -11.01
N ILE A 147 8.79 -8.29 -11.45
CA ILE A 147 10.09 -8.21 -10.76
C ILE A 147 11.22 -7.87 -11.74
N ARG A 148 11.97 -6.80 -11.45
CA ARG A 148 13.23 -6.41 -12.11
C ARG A 148 14.38 -7.21 -11.52
N ARG A 149 15.40 -7.50 -12.33
CA ARG A 149 16.61 -8.21 -11.90
C ARG A 149 17.84 -7.38 -12.26
N PHE A 150 18.73 -7.21 -11.29
CA PHE A 150 20.02 -6.53 -11.42
C PHE A 150 21.13 -7.42 -10.86
N GLY A 151 22.37 -7.13 -11.25
CA GLY A 151 23.57 -7.68 -10.61
C GLY A 151 24.19 -6.61 -9.73
N ALA A 152 24.42 -6.93 -8.45
CA ALA A 152 25.21 -6.09 -7.56
C ALA A 152 26.69 -6.10 -7.98
N PRO A 153 27.51 -5.14 -7.54
CA PRO A 153 28.94 -5.08 -7.86
C PRO A 153 29.71 -6.36 -7.53
N SER A 154 29.35 -7.04 -6.43
CA SER A 154 29.96 -8.34 -6.08
C SER A 154 29.48 -9.53 -6.92
N GLY A 155 28.56 -9.33 -7.88
CA GLY A 155 27.93 -10.37 -8.69
C GLY A 155 26.68 -11.01 -8.07
N LYS A 156 26.29 -10.62 -6.85
CA LYS A 156 25.05 -11.08 -6.20
C LYS A 156 23.81 -10.61 -6.97
N VAL A 157 22.72 -11.37 -6.86
CA VAL A 157 21.46 -11.03 -7.55
C VAL A 157 20.64 -10.06 -6.71
N VAL A 158 20.18 -8.99 -7.34
CA VAL A 158 19.23 -8.03 -6.76
C VAL A 158 17.92 -8.09 -7.51
N LEU A 159 16.82 -8.14 -6.77
CA LEU A 159 15.47 -8.17 -7.31
C LEU A 159 14.68 -6.97 -6.79
N VAL A 160 13.92 -6.31 -7.66
CA VAL A 160 13.12 -5.13 -7.30
C VAL A 160 11.72 -5.27 -7.87
N GLY A 161 10.67 -5.11 -7.06
CA GLY A 161 9.30 -5.20 -7.54
C GLY A 161 8.90 -4.00 -8.43
N ARG A 162 7.99 -4.23 -9.39
CA ARG A 162 7.45 -3.19 -10.28
C ARG A 162 6.10 -2.62 -9.82
N ASN A 163 5.38 -3.36 -8.98
CA ASN A 163 4.06 -3.02 -8.46
C ASN A 163 3.80 -3.77 -7.14
N ASN A 164 2.68 -3.48 -6.47
CA ASN A 164 2.36 -4.10 -5.18
C ASN A 164 2.24 -5.63 -5.26
N LYS A 165 1.67 -6.17 -6.35
CA LYS A 165 1.60 -7.63 -6.58
C LYS A 165 2.99 -8.27 -6.72
N GLY A 166 3.91 -7.61 -7.41
CA GLY A 166 5.31 -8.01 -7.56
C GLY A 166 6.08 -7.90 -6.24
N ASN A 167 5.90 -6.79 -5.51
CA ASN A 167 6.45 -6.59 -4.16
C ASN A 167 6.01 -7.72 -3.21
N ASP A 168 4.73 -8.06 -3.24
CA ASP A 168 4.15 -9.10 -2.41
C ASP A 168 4.70 -10.50 -2.74
N HIS A 169 4.82 -10.81 -4.03
CA HIS A 169 5.44 -12.04 -4.50
C HIS A 169 6.93 -12.10 -4.10
N LEU A 170 7.65 -11.00 -4.32
CA LEU A 170 9.08 -10.88 -4.02
C LEU A 170 9.33 -11.15 -2.53
N THR A 171 8.63 -10.46 -1.64
CA THR A 171 8.85 -10.53 -0.19
C THR A 171 8.37 -11.84 0.43
N HIS A 172 7.23 -12.39 -0.01
CA HIS A 172 6.58 -13.48 0.72
C HIS A 172 6.60 -14.83 0.00
N LYS A 173 6.97 -14.90 -1.28
CA LYS A 173 7.06 -16.16 -2.02
C LYS A 173 8.47 -16.47 -2.51
N LEU A 174 9.23 -15.43 -2.87
CA LEU A 174 10.52 -15.60 -3.53
C LEU A 174 11.70 -15.42 -2.57
N ALA A 175 11.56 -14.56 -1.56
CA ALA A 175 12.59 -14.32 -0.57
C ALA A 175 12.93 -15.56 0.27
N SER A 176 14.22 -15.77 0.48
CA SER A 176 14.78 -16.73 1.42
C SER A 176 14.92 -16.10 2.82
N THR A 177 15.16 -16.92 3.84
CA THR A 177 15.43 -16.43 5.20
C THR A 177 16.79 -15.72 5.33
N HIS A 178 17.70 -15.92 4.38
CA HIS A 178 19.04 -15.33 4.39
C HIS A 178 19.08 -13.99 3.65
N ASP A 179 18.11 -13.76 2.75
CA ASP A 179 18.05 -12.56 1.93
C ASP A 179 17.85 -11.30 2.79
N LEU A 180 18.40 -10.19 2.31
CA LEU A 180 18.13 -8.86 2.87
C LEU A 180 17.05 -8.17 2.05
N TRP A 181 16.01 -7.70 2.74
CA TRP A 181 14.90 -6.94 2.17
C TRP A 181 15.10 -5.45 2.46
N PHE A 182 14.75 -4.60 1.50
CA PHE A 182 14.97 -3.16 1.50
C PHE A 182 13.71 -2.42 1.08
N HIS A 183 13.45 -1.26 1.70
CA HIS A 183 12.39 -0.34 1.30
C HIS A 183 12.66 1.08 1.83
N VAL A 184 12.18 2.10 1.10
CA VAL A 184 12.30 3.49 1.54
C VAL A 184 11.49 3.72 2.83
N ARG A 185 12.09 4.41 3.78
CA ARG A 185 11.46 4.67 5.08
C ARG A 185 10.36 5.72 4.95
N GLY A 186 9.15 5.39 5.42
CA GLY A 186 8.04 6.34 5.55
C GLY A 186 7.45 6.86 4.24
N SER A 187 7.81 6.26 3.09
CA SER A 187 7.33 6.68 1.78
C SER A 187 7.10 5.45 0.90
N PRO A 188 6.09 5.45 0.01
CA PRO A 188 5.82 4.31 -0.85
C PRO A 188 6.92 4.11 -1.88
N GLY A 189 7.25 2.84 -2.13
CA GLY A 189 8.19 2.44 -3.17
C GLY A 189 8.20 0.94 -3.43
N SER A 190 9.11 0.53 -4.30
CA SER A 190 9.33 -0.88 -4.60
C SER A 190 10.03 -1.58 -3.44
N HIS A 191 9.65 -2.83 -3.22
CA HIS A 191 10.44 -3.73 -2.38
C HIS A 191 11.67 -4.14 -3.17
N ALA A 192 12.84 -4.09 -2.53
CA ALA A 192 14.08 -4.62 -3.10
C ALA A 192 14.62 -5.75 -2.23
N LEU A 193 15.30 -6.70 -2.87
CA LEU A 193 15.79 -7.92 -2.24
C LEU A 193 17.18 -8.24 -2.76
N LEU A 194 18.16 -8.30 -1.85
CA LEU A 194 19.49 -8.84 -2.11
C LEU A 194 19.47 -10.33 -1.81
N ARG A 195 19.71 -11.16 -2.84
CA ARG A 195 19.70 -12.62 -2.72
C ARG A 195 21.01 -13.11 -2.11
N LEU A 196 20.90 -13.91 -1.05
CA LEU A 196 22.04 -14.41 -0.28
C LEU A 196 21.90 -15.90 -0.03
N ASP A 197 23.02 -16.61 -0.14
CA ASP A 197 23.14 -17.97 0.34
C ASP A 197 23.49 -18.01 1.84
N ALA A 198 23.31 -19.17 2.46
CA ALA A 198 23.58 -19.35 3.88
C ALA A 198 25.07 -19.08 4.20
N GLY A 199 25.32 -18.15 5.12
CA GLY A 199 26.69 -17.82 5.57
C GLY A 199 27.46 -16.91 4.61
N GLN A 200 26.81 -16.35 3.59
CA GLN A 200 27.43 -15.42 2.67
C GLN A 200 27.54 -14.02 3.30
N ASP A 201 28.74 -13.44 3.25
CA ASP A 201 28.98 -12.06 3.68
C ASP A 201 28.43 -11.06 2.68
N VAL A 202 28.03 -9.90 3.21
CA VAL A 202 27.44 -8.80 2.45
C VAL A 202 28.38 -7.61 2.54
N GLU A 203 28.83 -7.14 1.37
CA GLU A 203 29.66 -5.96 1.27
C GLU A 203 28.80 -4.70 1.37
N ASP A 204 29.32 -3.63 1.99
CA ASP A 204 28.62 -2.34 2.10
C ASP A 204 28.27 -1.75 0.73
N GLU A 205 29.08 -2.05 -0.30
CA GLU A 205 28.83 -1.63 -1.67
C GLU A 205 27.56 -2.28 -2.27
N ASP A 206 27.29 -3.55 -1.95
CA ASP A 206 26.05 -4.22 -2.36
C ASP A 206 24.84 -3.63 -1.63
N ILE A 207 24.98 -3.32 -0.35
CA ILE A 207 23.93 -2.67 0.45
C ILE A 207 23.59 -1.30 -0.15
N GLN A 208 24.61 -0.50 -0.44
CA GLN A 208 24.44 0.82 -1.04
C GLN A 208 23.79 0.71 -2.42
N PHE A 209 24.23 -0.23 -3.27
CA PHE A 209 23.65 -0.47 -4.59
C PHE A 209 22.15 -0.79 -4.52
N VAL A 210 21.74 -1.65 -3.58
CA VAL A 210 20.33 -2.01 -3.42
C VAL A 210 19.53 -0.84 -2.84
N ALA A 211 20.12 -0.06 -1.94
CA ALA A 211 19.49 1.14 -1.40
C ALA A 211 19.27 2.22 -2.47
N ASP A 212 20.23 2.43 -3.37
CA ASP A 212 20.12 3.36 -4.49
C ASP A 212 18.97 2.95 -5.43
N LEU A 213 18.84 1.65 -5.72
CA LEU A 213 17.71 1.11 -6.49
C LEU A 213 16.36 1.25 -5.77
N ALA A 214 16.31 0.95 -4.47
CA ALA A 214 15.08 1.09 -3.68
C ALA A 214 14.62 2.55 -3.62
N ALA A 215 15.56 3.49 -3.45
CA ALA A 215 15.29 4.92 -3.49
C ALA A 215 14.81 5.38 -4.86
N TYR A 216 15.44 4.92 -5.94
CA TYR A 216 15.07 5.28 -7.31
C TYR A 216 13.68 4.76 -7.69
N TYR A 217 13.33 3.53 -7.31
CA TYR A 217 11.99 2.98 -7.55
C TYR A 217 10.99 3.33 -6.43
N SER A 218 11.04 4.56 -5.93
CA SER A 218 10.13 5.06 -4.90
C SER A 218 9.59 6.45 -5.24
N LYS A 219 8.66 6.95 -4.42
CA LYS A 219 8.20 8.33 -4.49
C LYS A 219 9.32 9.36 -4.26
N LEU A 220 10.44 8.95 -3.66
CA LEU A 220 11.61 9.81 -3.40
C LEU A 220 12.66 9.79 -4.52
N ARG A 221 12.34 9.30 -5.73
CA ARG A 221 13.31 9.19 -6.85
C ARG A 221 14.04 10.49 -7.21
N ASN A 222 13.40 11.64 -6.95
CA ASN A 222 13.93 12.97 -7.30
C ASN A 222 14.65 13.67 -6.12
N THR A 223 14.85 13.00 -4.98
CA THR A 223 15.62 13.57 -3.87
C THR A 223 17.11 13.29 -4.04
N THR A 224 17.96 14.08 -3.37
CA THR A 224 19.41 13.83 -3.35
C THR A 224 19.75 12.53 -2.64
N ASN A 225 19.10 12.29 -1.50
CA ASN A 225 19.20 11.06 -0.75
C ASN A 225 17.82 10.69 -0.17
N ALA A 226 17.64 9.41 0.12
CA ALA A 226 16.44 8.87 0.73
C ALA A 226 16.82 7.86 1.82
N PRO A 227 16.22 7.93 3.02
CA PRO A 227 16.43 6.90 4.03
C PRO A 227 15.82 5.58 3.54
N VAL A 228 16.60 4.51 3.56
CA VAL A 228 16.21 3.16 3.16
C VAL A 228 16.46 2.23 4.34
N ASP A 229 15.38 1.59 4.80
CA ASP A 229 15.46 0.56 5.82
C ASP A 229 15.75 -0.79 5.15
N TYR A 230 16.60 -1.57 5.79
CA TYR A 230 16.87 -2.94 5.39
C TYR A 230 16.91 -3.88 6.59
N VAL A 231 16.41 -5.09 6.38
CA VAL A 231 16.26 -6.12 7.41
C VAL A 231 16.33 -7.51 6.76
N SER A 232 16.58 -8.56 7.54
CA SER A 232 16.41 -9.92 7.04
C SER A 232 14.97 -10.13 6.57
N ALA A 233 14.78 -10.69 5.37
CA ALA A 233 13.47 -10.96 4.82
C ALA A 233 12.61 -11.88 5.72
N LYS A 234 13.26 -12.69 6.58
CA LYS A 234 12.59 -13.53 7.57
C LYS A 234 11.82 -12.75 8.63
N GLU A 235 12.13 -11.47 8.85
CA GLU A 235 11.45 -10.61 9.83
C GLU A 235 10.26 -9.86 9.23
N VAL A 236 10.17 -9.82 7.89
CA VAL A 236 9.12 -9.09 7.19
C VAL A 236 7.82 -9.89 7.20
N ARG A 237 6.73 -9.23 7.58
CA ARG A 237 5.38 -9.78 7.68
C ARG A 237 4.41 -8.91 6.90
N ARG A 238 3.30 -9.51 6.46
CA ARG A 238 2.20 -8.75 5.86
C ARG A 238 1.53 -7.90 6.93
N ALA A 239 1.23 -6.64 6.62
CA ALA A 239 0.41 -5.81 7.49
C ALA A 239 -0.98 -6.45 7.64
N ARG A 240 -1.44 -6.64 8.88
CA ARG A 240 -2.71 -7.32 9.15
C ARG A 240 -3.88 -6.49 8.63
N GLY A 241 -4.61 -7.03 7.65
CA GLY A 241 -5.72 -6.30 7.01
C GLY A 241 -5.28 -5.17 6.07
N GLY A 242 -3.97 -5.02 5.84
CA GLY A 242 -3.43 -4.08 4.86
C GLY A 242 -3.63 -4.54 3.42
N HIS A 243 -3.48 -3.61 2.49
CA HIS A 243 -3.50 -3.87 1.06
C HIS A 243 -2.24 -4.65 0.61
N LEU A 244 -2.24 -5.16 -0.62
CA LEU A 244 -1.04 -5.81 -1.17
C LEU A 244 0.17 -4.87 -1.13
N GLY A 245 1.35 -5.43 -0.88
CA GLY A 245 2.59 -4.66 -0.73
C GLY A 245 2.79 -4.03 0.65
N MET A 246 1.76 -3.90 1.49
CA MET A 246 1.95 -3.39 2.85
C MET A 246 2.60 -4.41 3.77
N VAL A 247 3.72 -4.01 4.38
CA VAL A 247 4.51 -4.87 5.25
C VAL A 247 4.78 -4.21 6.59
N THR A 248 5.05 -5.06 7.57
CA THR A 248 5.56 -4.68 8.89
C THR A 248 6.75 -5.58 9.22
N PHE A 249 7.65 -5.11 10.07
CA PHE A 249 8.75 -5.89 10.61
C PHE A 249 8.91 -5.57 12.09
N GLN A 250 9.66 -6.40 12.82
CA GLN A 250 9.87 -6.19 14.25
C GLN A 250 10.67 -4.90 14.48
N PRO A 251 10.17 -3.93 15.27
CA PRO A 251 10.90 -2.70 15.52
C PRO A 251 12.27 -2.96 16.15
N GLY A 252 13.30 -2.27 15.66
CA GLY A 252 14.69 -2.39 16.12
C GLY A 252 15.49 -3.53 15.48
N THR A 253 14.90 -4.28 14.53
CA THR A 253 15.64 -5.27 13.73
C THR A 253 16.17 -4.69 12.42
N GLU A 254 15.61 -3.56 12.00
CA GLU A 254 16.02 -2.81 10.84
C GLU A 254 17.31 -2.03 11.05
N LYS A 255 18.06 -1.88 9.97
CA LYS A 255 19.13 -0.90 9.84
C LYS A 255 18.73 0.09 8.76
N THR A 256 19.19 1.34 8.87
CA THR A 256 18.90 2.38 7.88
C THR A 256 20.20 2.79 7.19
N THR A 257 20.16 2.87 5.86
CA THR A 257 21.19 3.53 5.04
C THR A 257 20.54 4.63 4.21
N TYR A 258 21.33 5.42 3.49
CA TYR A 258 20.81 6.48 2.62
C TYR A 258 21.05 6.11 1.16
N GLY A 259 19.97 5.79 0.44
CA GLY A 259 20.01 5.58 -1.00
C GLY A 259 20.14 6.90 -1.75
N ARG A 260 20.87 6.87 -2.87
CA ARG A 260 21.14 7.97 -3.80
C ARG A 260 20.48 7.62 -5.13
N PRO A 261 19.21 7.99 -5.34
CA PRO A 261 18.44 7.49 -6.48
C PRO A 261 19.06 7.86 -7.83
N GLN A 262 19.70 9.03 -7.93
CA GLN A 262 20.33 9.54 -9.14
C GLN A 262 21.66 8.87 -9.50
N ASP A 263 22.27 8.16 -8.54
CA ASP A 263 23.51 7.37 -8.73
C ASP A 263 23.18 5.90 -9.08
N SER A 264 21.89 5.53 -9.06
CA SER A 264 21.48 4.16 -9.34
C SER A 264 21.71 3.79 -10.80
N VAL A 265 22.04 2.52 -11.05
CA VAL A 265 22.15 1.98 -12.42
C VAL A 265 20.85 2.13 -13.20
N ALA A 266 19.70 2.14 -12.51
CA ALA A 266 18.41 2.38 -13.15
C ALA A 266 18.31 3.80 -13.73
N ALA A 267 18.78 4.81 -12.99
CA ALA A 267 18.85 6.19 -13.49
C ALA A 267 19.80 6.31 -14.69
N THR A 268 20.92 5.59 -14.69
CA THR A 268 21.85 5.56 -15.84
C THR A 268 21.18 4.95 -17.07
N ILE A 269 20.53 3.78 -16.92
CA ILE A 269 19.83 3.11 -18.03
C ILE A 269 18.75 4.02 -18.62
N GLU A 270 17.98 4.75 -17.79
CA GLU A 270 16.94 5.66 -18.26
C GLU A 270 17.49 6.86 -19.03
N ARG A 271 18.67 7.39 -18.66
CA ARG A 271 19.31 8.53 -19.34
C ARG A 271 19.90 8.17 -20.71
N ASP A 272 20.28 6.90 -20.89
CA ASP A 272 20.95 6.40 -22.10
C ASP A 272 19.96 5.92 -23.19
N VAL A 273 18.64 5.98 -22.92
CA VAL A 273 17.53 5.62 -23.83
C VAL A 273 16.90 6.87 -24.44
#